data_AF-A0AAW9FC83-F1
#
_entry.id   AF-A0AAW9FC83-F1
#
_cell.length_a   1.000
_cell.length_b   1.000
_cell.length_c   1.000
_cell.angle_alpha   90.00
_cell.angle_beta   90.00
_cell.angle_gamma   90.00
#
_symmetry.space_group_name_H-M   'P 1'
#
loop_
_entity.id
_entity.type
_entity.pdbx_description
1 polymer ?
#
loop_
_entity_poly.entity_id
_entity_poly.type
_entity_poly.pdbx_seq_one_letter_code
_entity_poly.pdbx_strand_id
1 'polypeptide(L)'
;MVDNKTAAAQAHFHAGLAVECALKAYIWHVERFNKWPDKDDRPELWSHNLRVLKDKAGILIKTTDSNAPCWHVVLQWDRNQGYDPKPMPRKVAKAMVEATFGTDGVVTWLRQNLK
;
A
#
# COMPACT_ATOMS: atom_id res chain seq x y z
N MET A 1 6.37 -10.70 -15.15
CA MET A 1 6.89 -9.30 -15.20
C MET A 1 7.94 -9.00 -14.13
N VAL A 2 7.97 -9.69 -12.98
CA VAL A 2 8.97 -9.45 -11.91
C VAL A 2 10.31 -10.17 -12.14
N ASP A 3 10.36 -11.06 -13.13
CA ASP A 3 11.53 -11.91 -13.42
C ASP A 3 12.63 -11.14 -14.17
N ASN A 4 12.30 -9.98 -14.73
CA ASN A 4 13.25 -9.08 -15.37
C ASN A 4 13.87 -8.13 -14.31
N LYS A 5 15.21 -8.06 -14.30
CA LYS A 5 15.99 -7.25 -13.34
C LYS A 5 15.60 -5.77 -13.35
N THR A 6 15.34 -5.21 -14.54
CA THR A 6 14.97 -3.79 -14.69
C THR A 6 13.53 -3.54 -14.26
N ALA A 7 12.64 -4.53 -14.46
CA ALA A 7 11.23 -4.42 -14.11
C ALA A 7 10.97 -4.63 -12.60
N ALA A 8 11.87 -5.27 -11.86
CA ALA A 8 11.68 -5.56 -10.44
C ALA A 8 11.54 -4.30 -9.58
N ALA A 9 12.36 -3.27 -9.82
CA ALA A 9 12.27 -2.00 -9.10
C ALA A 9 10.94 -1.29 -9.37
N GLN A 10 10.53 -1.24 -10.64
CA GLN A 10 9.25 -0.63 -11.05
C GLN A 10 8.05 -1.39 -10.48
N ALA A 11 8.09 -2.73 -10.52
CA ALA A 11 7.04 -3.56 -9.95
C ALA A 11 6.89 -3.34 -8.44
N HIS A 12 8.00 -3.30 -7.70
CA HIS A 12 7.99 -2.98 -6.28
C HIS A 12 7.42 -1.58 -5.99
N PHE A 13 7.86 -0.58 -6.76
CA PHE A 13 7.41 0.81 -6.60
C PHE A 13 5.91 0.95 -6.87
N HIS A 14 5.43 0.47 -8.01
CA HIS A 14 4.03 0.56 -8.40
C HIS A 14 3.10 -0.28 -7.52
N ALA A 15 3.57 -1.40 -6.98
CA ALA A 15 2.82 -2.18 -6.00
C ALA A 15 2.55 -1.36 -4.72
N GLY A 16 3.57 -0.71 -4.14
CA GLY A 16 3.36 0.15 -2.98
C GLY A 16 2.50 1.37 -3.27
N LEU A 17 2.67 2.00 -4.45
CA LEU A 17 1.80 3.09 -4.89
C LEU A 17 0.33 2.65 -5.02
N ALA A 18 0.08 1.44 -5.50
CA ALA A 18 -1.27 0.90 -5.58
C ALA A 18 -1.91 0.75 -4.20
N VAL A 19 -1.15 0.33 -3.18
CA VAL A 19 -1.63 0.31 -1.79
C VAL A 19 -1.91 1.71 -1.27
N GLU A 20 -1.04 2.69 -1.55
CA GLU A 20 -1.27 4.08 -1.17
C GLU A 20 -2.62 4.59 -1.73
N CYS A 21 -2.86 4.36 -3.02
CA CYS A 21 -4.12 4.72 -3.67
C CYS A 21 -5.32 3.98 -3.06
N ALA A 22 -5.19 2.68 -2.81
CA ALA A 22 -6.26 1.87 -2.23
C ALA A 22 -6.61 2.32 -0.80
N LEU A 23 -5.60 2.65 0.02
CA LEU A 23 -5.81 3.17 1.37
C LEU A 23 -6.51 4.53 1.33
N LYS A 24 -6.10 5.43 0.44
CA LYS A 24 -6.76 6.73 0.29
C LYS A 24 -8.21 6.56 -0.17
N ALA A 25 -8.47 5.69 -1.14
CA ALA A 25 -9.83 5.35 -1.56
C ALA A 25 -10.67 4.75 -0.41
N TYR A 26 -10.06 3.90 0.42
CA TYR A 26 -10.71 3.34 1.59
C TYR A 26 -11.07 4.40 2.64
N ILE A 27 -10.14 5.29 2.97
CA ILE A 27 -10.41 6.42 3.87
C ILE A 27 -11.54 7.29 3.32
N TRP A 28 -11.50 7.61 2.02
CA TRP A 28 -12.55 8.40 1.36
C TRP A 28 -13.91 7.74 1.58
N HIS A 29 -14.01 6.43 1.33
CA HIS A 29 -15.25 5.69 1.49
C HIS A 29 -15.76 5.68 2.94
N VAL A 30 -14.90 5.35 3.91
CA VAL A 30 -15.27 5.24 5.33
C VAL A 30 -15.68 6.59 5.92
N GLU A 31 -14.94 7.65 5.60
CA GLU A 31 -15.22 9.02 6.08
C GLU A 31 -16.33 9.72 5.27
N ARG A 32 -16.83 9.07 4.21
CA ARG A 32 -17.90 9.56 3.33
C ARG A 32 -17.63 10.96 2.77
N PHE A 33 -16.38 11.22 2.40
CA PHE A 33 -16.07 12.52 1.80
C PHE A 33 -16.78 12.68 0.44
N ASN A 34 -17.20 13.90 0.13
CA ASN A 34 -17.69 14.25 -1.21
C ASN A 34 -16.55 14.68 -2.15
N LYS A 35 -15.44 15.17 -1.57
CA LYS A 35 -14.18 15.48 -2.24
C LYS A 35 -13.02 15.09 -1.32
N TRP A 36 -11.87 14.74 -1.88
CA TRP A 36 -10.67 14.60 -1.05
C TRP A 36 -10.36 15.95 -0.38
N PRO A 37 -10.11 15.98 0.94
CA PRO A 37 -9.91 17.23 1.66
C PRO A 37 -8.63 17.93 1.23
N ASP A 38 -8.66 19.26 1.32
CA ASP A 38 -7.51 20.09 1.02
C ASP A 38 -6.41 19.85 2.07
N LYS A 39 -5.16 20.08 1.66
CA LYS A 39 -4.00 19.76 2.49
C LYS A 39 -3.96 20.56 3.79
N ASP A 40 -4.48 21.79 3.76
CA ASP A 40 -4.51 22.66 4.93
C ASP A 40 -5.51 22.17 5.99
N ASP A 41 -6.58 21.49 5.58
CA ASP A 41 -7.62 20.98 6.47
C ASP A 41 -7.27 19.61 7.07
N ARG A 42 -6.71 18.71 6.24
CA ARG A 42 -6.36 17.32 6.62
C ARG A 42 -4.97 16.93 6.10
N PRO A 43 -3.89 17.57 6.59
CA PRO A 43 -2.53 17.37 6.08
C PRO A 43 -2.04 15.93 6.20
N GLU A 44 -2.54 15.18 7.19
CA GLU A 44 -2.18 13.79 7.42
C GLU A 44 -2.63 12.84 6.30
N LEU A 45 -3.70 13.21 5.57
CA LEU A 45 -4.22 12.44 4.45
C LEU A 45 -3.37 12.62 3.18
N TRP A 46 -2.52 13.65 3.15
CA TRP A 46 -1.55 13.90 2.09
C TRP A 46 -0.22 13.16 2.29
N SER A 47 -0.12 12.36 3.35
CA SER A 47 1.04 11.49 3.59
C SER A 47 1.19 10.43 2.50
N HIS A 48 2.43 10.05 2.25
CA HIS A 48 2.81 8.88 1.45
C HIS A 48 3.25 7.70 2.32
N ASN A 49 3.22 7.86 3.64
CA ASN A 49 3.57 6.81 4.59
C ASN A 49 2.36 5.87 4.78
N LEU A 50 2.51 4.62 4.34
CA LEU A 50 1.43 3.62 4.40
C LEU A 50 0.99 3.30 5.83
N ARG A 51 1.88 3.44 6.84
CA ARG A 51 1.51 3.23 8.25
C ARG A 51 0.56 4.31 8.72
N VAL A 52 0.88 5.58 8.41
CA VAL A 52 0.02 6.72 8.74
C VAL A 52 -1.34 6.58 8.06
N LEU A 53 -1.37 6.24 6.78
CA LEU A 53 -2.63 6.05 6.05
C LEU A 53 -3.45 4.87 6.60
N LYS A 54 -2.81 3.73 6.92
CA LYS A 54 -3.48 2.59 7.56
C LYS A 54 -4.11 2.98 8.90
N ASP A 55 -3.38 3.70 9.74
CA ASP A 55 -3.87 4.13 11.05
C ASP A 55 -5.04 5.12 10.91
N LYS A 56 -4.97 6.03 9.93
CA LYS A 56 -6.07 6.96 9.60
C LYS A 56 -7.28 6.27 9.00
N ALA A 57 -7.09 5.16 8.30
CA ALA A 57 -8.15 4.27 7.86
C ALA A 57 -8.80 3.47 9.01
N GLY A 58 -8.28 3.57 10.25
CA GLY A 58 -8.79 2.80 11.38
C GLY A 58 -8.47 1.31 11.30
N ILE A 59 -7.52 0.90 10.44
CA ILE A 59 -7.21 -0.50 10.21
C ILE A 59 -6.25 -1.01 11.29
N LEU A 60 -6.76 -1.91 12.13
CA LEU A 60 -6.00 -2.64 13.14
C LEU A 60 -5.63 -4.02 12.60
N ILE A 61 -4.34 -4.30 12.46
CA ILE A 61 -3.83 -5.60 12.01
C ILE A 61 -3.49 -6.43 13.25
N LYS A 62 -4.15 -7.56 13.42
CA LYS A 62 -3.84 -8.55 14.46
C LYS A 62 -2.94 -9.62 13.87
N THR A 63 -2.07 -10.21 14.69
CA THR A 63 -1.19 -11.30 14.27
C THR A 63 -1.96 -12.57 13.86
N THR A 64 -3.22 -12.69 14.28
CA THR A 64 -4.12 -13.79 13.92
C THR A 64 -4.81 -13.58 12.57
N ASP A 65 -4.72 -12.39 11.98
CA ASP A 65 -5.39 -12.11 10.71
C ASP A 65 -4.63 -12.80 9.57
N SER A 66 -5.36 -13.46 8.66
CA SER A 66 -4.76 -14.22 7.55
C SER A 66 -3.91 -13.33 6.62
N ASN A 67 -4.26 -12.05 6.49
CA ASN A 67 -3.55 -11.06 5.68
C ASN A 67 -2.44 -10.31 6.43
N ALA A 68 -2.21 -10.57 7.73
CA ALA A 68 -1.19 -9.88 8.50
C ALA A 68 0.22 -9.96 7.89
N PRO A 69 0.67 -11.11 7.34
CA PRO A 69 1.96 -11.19 6.65
C PRO A 69 2.05 -10.24 5.44
N CYS A 70 0.97 -10.12 4.66
CA CYS A 70 0.91 -9.22 3.50
C CYS A 70 1.05 -7.76 3.94
N TRP A 71 0.36 -7.37 5.02
CA TRP A 71 0.53 -6.05 5.61
C TRP A 71 1.96 -5.79 6.08
N HIS A 72 2.59 -6.76 6.75
CA HIS A 72 3.97 -6.58 7.22
C HIS A 72 4.95 -6.32 6.09
N VAL A 73 4.78 -6.98 4.94
CA VAL A 73 5.59 -6.76 3.73
C VAL A 73 5.34 -5.38 3.15
N VAL A 74 4.07 -5.03 2.92
CA VAL A 74 3.69 -3.76 2.29
C VAL A 74 4.11 -2.54 3.12
N LEU A 75 4.04 -2.64 4.46
CA LEU A 75 4.46 -1.56 5.36
C LEU A 75 5.98 -1.34 5.44
N GLN A 76 6.79 -2.14 4.72
CA GLN A 76 8.21 -1.86 4.49
C GLN A 76 8.46 -0.95 3.28
N TRP A 77 7.44 -0.71 2.46
CA TRP A 77 7.56 0.16 1.29
C TRP A 77 7.80 1.61 1.72
N ASP A 78 8.75 2.26 1.05
CA ASP A 78 9.05 3.67 1.20
C ASP A 78 9.04 4.34 -0.18
N ARG A 79 8.26 5.42 -0.30
CA ARG A 79 8.13 6.18 -1.54
C ARG A 79 9.46 6.76 -2.01
N ASN A 80 10.39 7.05 -1.11
CA ASN A 80 11.70 7.62 -1.46
C ASN A 80 12.56 6.66 -2.29
N GLN A 81 12.30 5.35 -2.23
CA GLN A 81 13.01 4.35 -3.03
C GLN A 81 12.77 4.53 -4.55
N GLY A 82 11.75 5.28 -4.96
CA GLY A 82 11.52 5.62 -6.36
C GLY A 82 12.44 6.74 -6.90
N TYR A 83 12.95 7.62 -6.04
CA TYR A 83 13.79 8.76 -6.45
C TYR A 83 15.28 8.38 -6.55
N ASP A 84 15.75 7.50 -5.66
CA ASP A 84 17.10 6.90 -5.71
C ASP A 84 16.98 5.36 -5.77
N PRO A 85 16.69 4.81 -6.96
CA PRO A 85 16.40 3.40 -7.11
C PRO A 85 17.67 2.56 -6.92
N LYS A 86 17.83 2.01 -5.71
CA LYS A 86 18.83 0.97 -5.43
C LYS A 86 18.48 -0.33 -6.17
N PRO A 87 19.47 -1.19 -6.49
CA PRO A 87 19.20 -2.50 -7.06
C PRO A 87 18.16 -3.28 -6.25
N MET A 88 17.02 -3.59 -6.88
CA MET A 88 15.90 -4.27 -6.22
C MET A 88 15.99 -5.79 -6.45
N PRO A 89 16.11 -6.61 -5.39
CA PRO A 89 16.08 -8.06 -5.54
C PRO A 89 14.72 -8.54 -6.07
N ARG A 90 14.73 -9.38 -7.11
CA ARG A 90 13.50 -9.92 -7.72
C ARG A 90 12.57 -10.61 -6.71
N LYS A 91 13.15 -11.32 -5.73
CA LYS A 91 12.38 -11.99 -4.66
C LYS A 91 11.62 -11.00 -3.79
N VAL A 92 12.22 -9.85 -3.48
CA VAL A 92 11.59 -8.77 -2.71
C VAL A 92 10.47 -8.12 -3.52
N ALA A 93 10.72 -7.79 -4.79
CA ALA A 93 9.70 -7.26 -5.68
C ALA A 93 8.52 -8.23 -5.86
N LYS A 94 8.80 -9.54 -5.99
CA LYS A 94 7.76 -10.56 -6.12
C LYS A 94 6.92 -10.66 -4.85
N ALA A 95 7.57 -10.71 -3.69
CA ALA A 95 6.88 -10.71 -2.40
C ALA A 95 6.02 -9.44 -2.21
N MET A 96 6.50 -8.27 -2.62
CA MET A 96 5.73 -7.03 -2.56
C MET A 96 4.49 -7.07 -3.47
N VAL A 97 4.64 -7.53 -4.72
CA VAL A 97 3.51 -7.66 -5.67
C VAL A 97 2.49 -8.67 -5.15
N GLU A 98 2.93 -9.81 -4.64
CA GLU A 98 2.06 -10.85 -4.07
C GLU A 98 1.35 -10.36 -2.80
N ALA A 99 2.06 -9.68 -1.89
CA ALA A 99 1.46 -9.06 -0.71
C ALA A 99 0.50 -7.91 -1.05
N THR A 100 0.62 -7.31 -2.24
CA THR A 100 -0.27 -6.23 -2.69
C THR A 100 -1.54 -6.80 -3.35
N PHE A 101 -1.39 -7.71 -4.32
CA PHE A 101 -2.45 -8.14 -5.23
C PHE A 101 -2.82 -9.62 -5.16
N GLY A 102 -2.15 -10.41 -4.31
CA GLY A 102 -2.45 -11.82 -4.11
C GLY A 102 -3.84 -12.03 -3.49
N THR A 103 -4.18 -13.30 -3.26
CA THR A 103 -5.47 -13.70 -2.66
C THR A 103 -5.69 -13.03 -1.30
N ASP A 104 -4.68 -13.04 -0.44
CA ASP A 104 -4.65 -12.34 0.85
C ASP A 104 -3.97 -10.97 0.76
N GLY A 105 -3.78 -10.45 -0.45
CA GLY A 105 -3.08 -9.20 -0.70
C GLY A 105 -3.84 -8.00 -0.12
N VAL A 106 -3.10 -6.96 0.27
CA VAL A 106 -3.66 -5.77 0.93
C VAL A 106 -4.73 -5.08 0.07
N VAL A 107 -4.49 -4.91 -1.23
CA VAL A 107 -5.48 -4.28 -2.13
C VAL A 107 -6.72 -5.17 -2.28
N THR A 108 -6.52 -6.49 -2.38
CA THR A 108 -7.63 -7.45 -2.45
C THR A 108 -8.49 -7.39 -1.20
N TRP A 109 -7.87 -7.37 -0.02
CA TRP A 109 -8.55 -7.24 1.26
C TRP A 109 -9.29 -5.91 1.39
N LEU A 110 -8.63 -4.78 1.07
CA LEU A 110 -9.28 -3.46 1.08
C LEU A 110 -10.51 -3.44 0.18
N ARG A 111 -10.42 -3.99 -1.03
CA ARG A 111 -11.55 -4.09 -1.96
C ARG A 111 -12.73 -4.88 -1.41
N GLN A 112 -12.46 -5.95 -0.66
CA GLN A 112 -13.52 -6.76 -0.03
C GLN A 112 -14.19 -6.04 1.14
N ASN A 113 -13.46 -5.16 1.83
CA ASN A 113 -13.95 -4.38 2.97
C ASN A 113 -14.51 -3.00 2.57
N LEU A 114 -14.45 -2.64 1.29
CA LEU A 114 -15.12 -1.47 0.69
C LEU A 114 -16.62 -1.71 0.40
N LYS A 115 -17.16 -2.88 0.75
CA LYS A 115 -18.56 -3.25 0.54
C LYS A 115 -19.49 -2.63 1.58
#